data_AF-A0A7W4TQY6-F1
#
_entry.id   AF-A0A7W4TQY6-F1
#
_cell.length_a   1.000
_cell.length_b   1.000
_cell.length_c   1.000
_cell.angle_alpha   90.00
_cell.angle_beta   90.00
_cell.angle_gamma   90.00
#
_symmetry.space_group_name_H-M   'P 1'
#
loop_
_entity.id
_entity.type
_entity.pdbx_description
1 polymer ?
#
loop_
_entity_poly.entity_id
_entity_poly.type
_entity_poly.pdbx_seq_one_letter_code
_entity_poly.pdbx_strand_id
1 'polypeptide(L)'
;MADFMLCTNCQDDSQMQLPMNAPDGGVIHTCLGDHRGTGPWVFTVHPAVEPTRTVRRSPARVESSGVTADLLEPLTACFEAGGPWLEFGVVEARLRERAPEVFARHVAEAGHTMFGPASNTASGRVAMALSTLRARGAVAGFVGKSTGSPWRGRTISHWCLEGSTPRTEVLSWVEDRAQRGLSEGWTDEDRAGLTAAGAPVGV
;
A
#
# COMPACT_ATOMS: atom_id res chain seq x y z
N MET A 1 15.50 -26.61 3.82
CA MET A 1 15.85 -25.56 4.81
C MET A 1 14.53 -24.89 5.16
N ALA A 2 14.12 -24.91 6.43
CA ALA A 2 12.87 -24.28 6.83
C ALA A 2 13.01 -22.77 6.60
N ASP A 3 12.11 -22.19 5.82
CA ASP A 3 12.05 -20.74 5.61
C ASP A 3 11.57 -20.13 6.93
N PHE A 4 12.47 -19.51 7.70
CA PHE A 4 12.14 -18.96 9.01
C PHE A 4 11.30 -17.71 8.82
N MET A 5 10.01 -17.80 9.16
CA MET A 5 9.10 -16.67 9.10
C MET A 5 9.14 -15.88 10.41
N LEU A 6 9.53 -14.61 10.34
CA LEU A 6 9.51 -13.69 11.47
C LEU A 6 8.07 -13.28 11.79
N CYS A 7 7.78 -13.08 13.08
CA CYS A 7 6.54 -12.43 13.48
C CYS A 7 6.47 -11.04 12.85
N THR A 8 5.37 -10.75 12.15
CA THR A 8 5.17 -9.46 11.48
C THR A 8 5.06 -8.27 12.44
N ASN A 9 4.88 -8.54 13.73
CA ASN A 9 4.75 -7.54 14.79
C ASN A 9 6.06 -7.33 15.56
N CYS A 10 6.64 -8.38 16.17
CA CYS A 10 7.88 -8.24 16.94
C CYS A 10 9.17 -8.39 16.12
N GLN A 11 9.10 -8.78 14.84
CA GLN A 11 10.26 -9.04 13.96
C GLN A 11 11.23 -10.09 14.55
N ASP A 12 10.69 -11.01 15.34
CA ASP A 12 11.40 -12.07 16.06
C ASP A 12 10.68 -13.40 15.79
N ASP A 13 11.42 -14.50 15.69
CA ASP A 13 10.90 -15.85 15.49
C ASP A 13 10.98 -16.75 16.74
N SER A 14 11.65 -16.31 17.81
CA SER A 14 11.89 -17.08 19.03
C SER A 14 10.62 -17.49 19.77
N GLN A 15 9.52 -16.75 19.56
CA GLN A 15 8.21 -17.01 20.15
C GLN A 15 7.17 -17.46 19.11
N MET A 16 7.60 -17.83 17.92
CA MET A 16 6.73 -18.35 16.86
C MET A 16 6.39 -19.82 17.11
N GLN A 17 5.11 -20.15 17.01
CA GLN A 17 4.64 -21.52 17.00
C GLN A 17 4.82 -22.15 15.64
N LEU A 18 4.79 -23.49 15.60
CA LEU A 18 4.79 -24.23 14.36
C LEU A 18 3.60 -23.80 13.49
N PRO A 19 3.83 -23.52 12.20
CA PRO A 19 2.77 -23.08 11.30
C PRO A 19 1.69 -24.14 11.12
N MET A 20 0.44 -23.69 10.98
CA MET A 20 -0.70 -24.56 10.67
C MET A 20 -1.24 -24.27 9.28
N ASN A 21 -1.74 -25.28 8.57
CA ASN A 21 -2.38 -25.05 7.29
C ASN A 21 -3.78 -24.45 7.50
N ALA A 22 -4.07 -23.35 6.80
CA ALA A 22 -5.40 -22.77 6.74
C ALA A 22 -6.29 -23.57 5.75
N PRO A 23 -7.61 -23.61 5.96
CA PRO A 23 -8.54 -24.31 5.05
C PRO A 23 -8.55 -23.79 3.61
N ASP A 24 -8.12 -22.55 3.40
CA ASP A 24 -8.09 -21.84 2.12
C ASP A 24 -6.71 -21.89 1.42
N GLY A 25 -5.84 -22.81 1.85
CA GLY A 25 -4.51 -22.99 1.27
C GLY A 25 -3.46 -21.99 1.75
N GLY A 26 -3.77 -21.15 2.74
CA GLY A 26 -2.79 -20.34 3.46
C GLY A 26 -2.04 -21.11 4.56
N VAL A 27 -1.05 -20.44 5.15
CA VAL A 27 -0.29 -20.90 6.31
C VAL A 27 -0.52 -19.93 7.45
N ILE A 28 -1.10 -20.41 8.55
CA ILE A 28 -1.37 -19.66 9.78
C ILE A 28 -0.10 -19.69 10.64
N HIS A 29 0.34 -18.50 11.03
CA HIS A 29 1.45 -18.27 11.92
C HIS A 29 0.95 -17.63 13.21
N THR A 30 1.42 -18.15 14.34
CA THR A 30 1.07 -17.64 15.67
C THR A 30 2.35 -17.27 16.41
N CYS A 31 2.45 -16.03 16.89
CA CYS A 31 3.48 -15.58 17.81
C CYS A 31 2.89 -15.46 19.22
N LEU A 32 3.56 -16.02 20.22
CA LEU A 32 3.18 -15.90 21.63
C LEU A 32 3.96 -14.81 22.38
N GLY A 33 4.81 -14.05 21.67
CA GLY A 33 5.60 -12.97 22.26
C GLY A 33 4.74 -11.86 22.85
N ASP A 34 5.35 -11.02 23.68
CA ASP A 34 4.67 -9.83 24.21
C ASP A 34 4.55 -8.78 23.11
N HIS A 35 3.34 -8.66 22.57
CA HIS A 35 2.96 -7.65 21.60
C HIS A 35 2.42 -6.39 22.29
N ARG A 36 3.18 -5.87 23.26
CA ARG A 36 2.83 -4.67 24.06
C ARG A 36 1.45 -4.79 24.70
N GLY A 37 1.14 -5.96 25.27
CA GLY A 37 -0.14 -6.23 25.95
C GLY A 37 -1.31 -6.64 25.05
N THR A 38 -1.10 -6.82 23.75
CA THR A 38 -2.16 -7.30 22.82
C THR A 38 -2.30 -8.83 22.78
N GLY A 39 -1.47 -9.57 23.53
CA GLY A 39 -1.53 -11.02 23.64
C GLY A 39 -0.99 -11.74 22.39
N PRO A 40 -1.35 -13.01 22.15
CA PRO A 40 -0.90 -13.77 20.99
C PRO A 40 -1.24 -13.11 19.66
N TRP A 41 -0.28 -13.08 18.74
CA TRP A 41 -0.44 -12.48 17.41
C TRP A 41 -0.58 -13.58 16.35
N VAL A 42 -1.72 -13.59 15.65
CA VAL A 42 -2.01 -14.58 14.60
C VAL A 42 -2.09 -13.91 13.25
N PHE A 43 -1.42 -14.47 12.24
CA PHE A 43 -1.45 -13.96 10.87
C PHE A 43 -1.37 -15.11 9.86
N THR A 44 -2.04 -14.95 8.72
CA THR A 44 -2.07 -15.95 7.64
C THR A 44 -1.25 -15.46 6.45
N VAL A 45 -0.36 -16.30 5.94
CA VAL A 45 0.41 -16.07 4.71
C VAL A 45 -0.05 -17.06 3.67
N HIS A 46 -0.54 -16.59 2.54
CA HIS A 46 -0.83 -17.47 1.42
C HIS A 46 0.44 -17.70 0.59
N PRO A 47 0.71 -18.94 0.14
CA PRO A 47 1.75 -19.16 -0.85
C PRO A 47 1.42 -18.28 -2.06
N ALA A 48 2.44 -17.57 -2.55
CA ALA A 48 2.28 -16.75 -3.74
C ALA A 48 1.75 -17.65 -4.86
N VAL A 49 0.53 -17.38 -5.32
CA VAL A 49 0.03 -17.97 -6.57
C VAL A 49 1.08 -17.60 -7.62
N GLU A 50 1.69 -18.60 -8.24
CA GLU A 50 2.76 -18.35 -9.21
C GLU A 50 2.28 -17.30 -10.21
N PRO A 51 2.95 -16.14 -10.28
CA PRO A 51 2.58 -15.14 -11.25
C PRO A 51 2.84 -15.75 -12.62
N THR A 52 1.80 -15.99 -13.41
CA THR A 52 1.88 -16.41 -14.83
C THR A 52 2.47 -15.33 -15.74
N ARG A 53 3.27 -14.43 -15.18
CA ARG A 53 4.08 -13.47 -15.90
C ARG A 53 5.30 -13.20 -15.04
N THR A 54 6.46 -13.59 -15.57
CA THR A 54 7.79 -13.30 -15.02
C THR A 54 7.93 -11.80 -14.78
N VAL A 55 7.60 -11.35 -13.56
CA VAL A 55 8.05 -10.06 -13.05
C VAL A 55 9.54 -10.25 -12.82
N ARG A 56 10.36 -9.85 -13.80
CA ARG A 56 11.79 -9.65 -13.57
C ARG A 56 11.90 -8.78 -12.32
N ARG A 57 12.43 -9.35 -11.23
CA ARG A 57 13.08 -8.54 -10.19
C ARG A 57 14.18 -7.76 -10.92
N SER A 58 13.93 -6.49 -11.22
CA SER A 58 14.99 -5.62 -11.71
C SER A 58 16.07 -5.57 -10.64
N PRO A 59 17.32 -5.91 -10.97
CA PRO A 59 18.43 -5.73 -10.05
C PRO A 59 18.74 -4.25 -10.07
N ALA A 60 18.27 -3.52 -9.07
CA ALA A 60 19.08 -2.49 -8.45
C ALA A 60 18.38 -1.95 -7.21
N ARG A 61 19.02 -2.20 -6.07
CA ARG A 61 19.11 -1.23 -4.98
C ARG A 61 19.90 -0.02 -5.51
N VAL A 62 19.36 0.70 -6.51
CA VAL A 62 19.81 2.07 -6.77
C VAL A 62 19.34 2.87 -5.57
N GLU A 63 20.15 3.81 -5.12
CA GLU A 63 19.88 4.80 -4.09
C GLU A 63 18.62 5.63 -4.42
N SER A 64 17.44 5.02 -4.32
CA SER A 64 16.14 5.60 -4.63
C SER A 64 15.61 6.48 -3.50
N SER A 65 16.36 6.60 -2.39
CA SER A 65 15.95 7.40 -1.24
C SER A 65 15.73 8.86 -1.61
N GLY A 66 16.43 9.38 -2.63
CA GLY A 66 16.22 10.73 -3.16
C GLY A 66 15.00 10.85 -4.07
N VAL A 67 14.72 9.84 -4.90
CA VAL A 67 13.63 9.89 -5.90
C VAL A 67 12.26 9.95 -5.24
N THR A 68 12.07 9.31 -4.09
CA THR A 68 10.79 9.34 -3.37
C THR A 68 10.80 10.21 -2.13
N ALA A 69 11.86 11.02 -1.91
CA ALA A 69 12.00 11.83 -0.70
C ALA A 69 10.88 12.88 -0.59
N ASP A 70 10.54 13.49 -1.72
CA ASP A 70 9.49 14.50 -1.87
C ASP A 70 8.07 13.94 -1.65
N LEU A 71 7.89 12.62 -1.66
CA LEU A 71 6.63 11.96 -1.37
C LEU A 71 6.40 11.73 0.13
N LEU A 72 7.44 11.71 0.95
CA LEU A 72 7.35 11.24 2.34
C LEU A 72 6.43 12.12 3.19
N GLU A 73 6.65 13.43 3.17
CA GLU A 73 5.84 14.38 3.95
C GLU A 73 4.39 14.47 3.42
N PRO A 74 4.13 14.65 2.11
CA PRO A 74 2.77 14.60 1.57
C PRO A 74 2.01 13.30 1.89
N LEU A 75 2.70 12.15 1.87
CA LEU A 75 2.09 10.87 2.22
C LEU A 75 1.72 10.78 3.69
N THR A 76 2.60 11.23 4.60
CA THR A 76 2.25 11.29 6.02
C THR A 76 1.02 12.15 6.25
N ALA A 77 0.89 13.28 5.54
CA ALA A 77 -0.27 14.17 5.62
C ALA A 77 -1.57 13.56 5.05
N CYS A 78 -1.54 12.39 4.40
CA CYS A 78 -2.75 11.70 3.93
C CYS A 78 -3.46 10.91 5.04
N PHE A 79 -2.78 10.67 6.16
CA PHE A 79 -3.29 9.91 7.28
C PHE A 79 -3.67 10.81 8.46
N GLU A 80 -4.61 10.36 9.27
CA GLU A 80 -5.10 11.06 10.46
C GLU A 80 -4.74 10.25 11.70
N ALA A 81 -4.39 10.95 12.80
CA ALA A 81 -4.11 10.31 14.08
C ALA A 81 -5.38 9.65 14.62
N GLY A 82 -5.32 8.35 14.91
CA GLY A 82 -6.52 7.58 15.27
C GLY A 82 -7.52 7.42 14.13
N GLY A 83 -7.13 7.72 12.88
CA GLY A 83 -7.96 7.48 11.70
C GLY A 83 -7.95 6.01 11.26
N PRO A 84 -8.87 5.64 10.35
CA PRO A 84 -9.00 4.27 9.86
C PRO A 84 -7.80 3.85 9.00
N TRP A 85 -7.72 2.56 8.73
CA TRP A 85 -6.85 1.99 7.71
C TRP A 85 -7.36 2.35 6.32
N LEU A 86 -6.49 2.85 5.46
CA LEU A 86 -6.83 3.29 4.11
C LEU A 86 -6.41 2.25 3.08
N GLU A 87 -7.31 1.84 2.20
CA GLU A 87 -6.92 1.10 0.99
C GLU A 87 -5.94 1.94 0.15
N PHE A 88 -4.96 1.29 -0.50
CA PHE A 88 -3.92 1.99 -1.28
C PHE A 88 -4.48 3.01 -2.28
N GLY A 89 -5.58 2.69 -2.98
CA GLY A 89 -6.24 3.64 -3.88
C GLY A 89 -6.72 4.91 -3.18
N VAL A 90 -7.21 4.80 -1.93
CA VAL A 90 -7.61 5.95 -1.12
C VAL A 90 -6.40 6.80 -0.75
N VAL A 91 -5.26 6.18 -0.43
CA VAL A 91 -4.00 6.90 -0.17
C VAL A 91 -3.58 7.71 -1.41
N GLU A 92 -3.62 7.09 -2.60
CA GLU A 92 -3.30 7.79 -3.85
C GLU A 92 -4.29 8.91 -4.17
N ALA A 93 -5.59 8.72 -3.93
CA ALA A 93 -6.59 9.76 -4.10
C ALA A 93 -6.32 10.97 -3.19
N ARG A 94 -6.09 10.74 -1.90
CA ARG A 94 -5.75 11.81 -0.94
C ARG A 94 -4.46 12.51 -1.31
N LEU A 95 -3.45 11.78 -1.79
CA LEU A 95 -2.18 12.36 -2.22
C LEU A 95 -2.36 13.27 -3.45
N ARG A 96 -3.17 12.86 -4.43
CA ARG A 96 -3.53 13.68 -5.60
C ARG A 96 -4.24 14.97 -5.19
N GLU A 97 -5.08 14.92 -4.17
CA GLU A 97 -5.80 16.10 -3.67
C GLU A 97 -4.90 17.04 -2.87
N ARG A 98 -4.05 16.50 -2.00
CA ARG A 98 -3.23 17.29 -1.06
C ARG A 98 -1.92 17.80 -1.67
N ALA A 99 -1.34 17.05 -2.59
CA ALA A 99 -0.09 17.39 -3.26
C ALA A 99 -0.15 17.06 -4.77
N PRO A 100 -1.08 17.70 -5.52
CA PRO A 100 -1.31 17.41 -6.93
C PRO A 100 -0.05 17.55 -7.79
N GLU A 101 0.75 18.60 -7.55
CA GLU A 101 1.98 18.85 -8.32
C GLU A 101 3.05 17.79 -8.10
N VAL A 102 3.21 17.31 -6.85
CA VAL A 102 4.17 16.24 -6.53
C VAL A 102 3.74 14.96 -7.23
N PHE A 103 2.47 14.58 -7.12
CA PHE A 103 1.97 13.38 -7.76
C PHE A 103 2.07 13.45 -9.29
N ALA A 104 1.68 14.59 -9.88
CA ALA A 104 1.76 14.79 -11.33
C ALA A 104 3.20 14.73 -11.86
N ARG A 105 4.18 15.27 -11.13
CA ARG A 105 5.60 15.09 -11.48
C ARG A 105 6.00 13.62 -11.54
N HIS A 106 5.62 12.83 -10.53
CA HIS A 106 5.89 11.38 -10.52
C HIS A 106 5.17 10.65 -11.67
N VAL A 107 3.96 11.08 -12.04
CA VAL A 107 3.23 10.56 -13.20
C VAL A 107 3.95 10.93 -14.50
N ALA A 108 4.44 12.17 -14.65
CA ALA A 108 5.17 12.61 -15.83
C ALA A 108 6.50 11.86 -16.01
N GLU A 109 7.21 11.58 -14.93
CA GLU A 109 8.51 10.91 -14.97
C GLU A 109 8.43 9.38 -15.10
N ALA A 110 7.40 8.77 -14.52
CA ALA A 110 7.32 7.32 -14.32
C ALA A 110 6.11 6.67 -15.03
N GLY A 111 5.18 7.48 -15.52
CA GLY A 111 3.91 7.03 -16.06
C GLY A 111 2.96 6.49 -14.98
N HIS A 112 1.76 6.12 -15.42
CA HIS A 112 0.72 5.57 -14.56
C HIS A 112 -0.09 4.51 -15.33
N THR A 113 -0.49 3.42 -14.67
CA THR A 113 -1.18 2.30 -15.33
C THR A 113 -2.54 2.69 -15.93
N MET A 114 -3.11 3.81 -15.49
CA MET A 114 -4.34 4.36 -16.07
C MET A 114 -4.17 4.75 -17.55
N PHE A 115 -2.96 5.08 -17.99
CA PHE A 115 -2.66 5.45 -19.37
C PHE A 115 -2.16 4.29 -20.24
N GLY A 116 -2.14 3.07 -19.69
CA GLY A 116 -1.68 1.86 -20.37
C GLY A 116 -0.67 1.07 -19.56
N PRO A 117 -0.14 -0.05 -20.09
CA PRO A 117 0.86 -0.85 -19.41
C PRO A 117 2.13 -0.04 -19.16
N ALA A 118 2.54 0.09 -17.89
CA ALA A 118 3.75 0.81 -17.51
C ALA A 118 4.55 -0.01 -16.49
N SER A 119 5.87 -0.05 -16.67
CA SER A 119 6.82 -0.59 -15.69
C SER A 119 7.44 0.56 -14.92
N ASN A 120 7.48 0.48 -13.58
CA ASN A 120 7.95 1.55 -12.68
C ASN A 120 7.06 2.80 -12.66
N THR A 121 5.81 2.66 -12.20
CA THR A 121 4.80 3.73 -12.21
C THR A 121 4.89 4.68 -11.00
N ALA A 122 4.20 5.82 -11.08
CA ALA A 122 3.99 6.73 -9.96
C ALA A 122 3.43 5.99 -8.72
N SER A 123 2.45 5.09 -8.92
CA SER A 123 1.93 4.21 -7.86
C SER A 123 3.01 3.31 -7.26
N GLY A 124 3.93 2.79 -8.08
CA GLY A 124 5.08 2.04 -7.59
C GLY A 124 5.99 2.87 -6.69
N ARG A 125 6.26 4.13 -7.07
CA ARG A 125 7.03 5.07 -6.26
C ARG A 125 6.33 5.43 -4.96
N VAL A 126 5.00 5.59 -4.96
CA VAL A 126 4.20 5.78 -3.75
C VAL A 126 4.31 4.57 -2.81
N ALA A 127 4.21 3.34 -3.34
CA ALA A 127 4.38 2.13 -2.53
C ALA A 127 5.80 2.02 -1.92
N MET A 128 6.84 2.45 -2.64
CA MET A 128 8.22 2.54 -2.11
C MET A 128 8.35 3.58 -0.99
N ALA A 129 7.72 4.75 -1.16
CA ALA A 129 7.70 5.80 -0.15
C ALA A 129 6.98 5.34 1.14
N LEU A 130 5.83 4.67 1.01
CA LEU A 130 5.11 4.08 2.14
C LEU A 130 5.93 2.99 2.85
N SER A 131 6.67 2.17 2.09
CA SER A 131 7.59 1.19 2.67
C SER A 131 8.72 1.86 3.45
N THR A 132 9.22 3.01 2.98
CA THR A 132 10.22 3.81 3.69
C THR A 132 9.65 4.41 4.97
N LEU A 133 8.42 4.95 4.94
CA LEU A 133 7.73 5.47 6.13
C LEU A 133 7.49 4.36 7.17
N ARG A 134 7.11 3.16 6.72
CA ARG A 134 6.94 2.00 7.60
C ARG A 134 8.23 1.58 8.26
N ALA A 135 9.33 1.54 7.51
CA ALA A 135 10.65 1.24 8.07
C ALA A 135 11.10 2.27 9.13
N ARG A 136 10.57 3.49 9.08
CA ARG A 136 10.79 4.55 10.08
C ARG A 136 9.79 4.52 11.25
N GLY A 137 8.85 3.57 11.25
CA GLY A 137 7.79 3.48 12.28
C GLY A 137 6.75 4.60 12.21
N ALA A 138 6.62 5.28 11.06
CA ALA A 138 5.64 6.36 10.90
C ALA A 138 4.25 5.84 10.49
N VAL A 139 4.21 4.72 9.75
CA VAL A 139 2.97 4.12 9.25
C VAL A 139 3.02 2.60 9.41
N ALA A 140 1.85 2.00 9.60
CA ALA A 140 1.67 0.55 9.56
C ALA A 140 1.05 0.13 8.22
N GLY A 141 1.30 -1.11 7.80
CA GLY A 141 0.75 -1.65 6.55
C GLY A 141 0.43 -3.14 6.61
N PHE A 142 -0.70 -3.54 6.03
CA PHE A 142 -1.06 -4.95 5.79
C PHE A 142 -1.62 -5.15 4.38
N VAL A 143 -1.80 -6.41 3.98
CA VAL A 143 -2.33 -6.78 2.66
C VAL A 143 -3.73 -7.36 2.82
N GLY A 144 -4.68 -6.88 2.03
CA GLY A 144 -6.08 -7.30 2.04
C GLY A 144 -6.69 -7.31 0.63
N LYS A 145 -8.02 -7.32 0.55
CA LYS A 145 -8.75 -7.31 -0.71
C LYS A 145 -9.07 -5.89 -1.14
N SER A 146 -8.88 -5.58 -2.43
CA SER A 146 -9.31 -4.31 -3.03
C SER A 146 -10.82 -4.29 -3.25
N THR A 147 -11.44 -3.13 -3.03
CA THR A 147 -12.85 -2.94 -3.31
C THR A 147 -13.10 -2.20 -4.63
N GLY A 148 -12.16 -1.39 -5.11
CA GLY A 148 -12.35 -0.56 -6.32
C GLY A 148 -12.23 -1.28 -7.67
N SER A 149 -12.96 -0.80 -8.68
CA SER A 149 -12.85 -1.28 -10.07
C SER A 149 -11.68 -0.63 -10.81
N PRO A 150 -10.92 -1.34 -11.68
CA PRO A 150 -11.08 -2.72 -12.15
C PRO A 150 -10.41 -3.78 -11.26
N TRP A 151 -9.86 -3.37 -10.12
CA TRP A 151 -9.01 -4.22 -9.30
C TRP A 151 -9.77 -5.07 -8.29
N ARG A 152 -11.10 -4.95 -8.20
CA ARG A 152 -11.93 -5.59 -7.16
C ARG A 152 -11.60 -7.07 -6.94
N GLY A 153 -11.49 -7.45 -5.67
CA GLY A 153 -11.22 -8.83 -5.25
C GLY A 153 -9.76 -9.28 -5.40
N ARG A 154 -8.90 -8.44 -5.99
CA ARG A 154 -7.46 -8.66 -6.03
C ARG A 154 -6.82 -8.25 -4.71
N THR A 155 -5.54 -8.54 -4.60
CA THR A 155 -4.72 -8.23 -3.43
C THR A 155 -4.24 -6.79 -3.48
N ILE A 156 -4.41 -6.03 -2.41
CA ILE A 156 -3.96 -4.64 -2.28
C ILE A 156 -3.47 -4.32 -0.86
N SER A 157 -2.57 -3.36 -0.73
CA SER A 157 -2.07 -2.91 0.57
C SER A 157 -3.04 -1.91 1.23
N HIS A 158 -3.08 -1.93 2.56
CA HIS A 158 -3.82 -1.01 3.42
C HIS A 158 -2.86 -0.34 4.41
N TRP A 159 -3.07 0.92 4.71
CA TRP A 159 -2.11 1.76 5.44
C TRP A 159 -2.77 2.67 6.48
N CYS A 160 -2.11 2.93 7.60
CA CYS A 160 -2.52 3.93 8.59
C CYS A 160 -1.28 4.53 9.28
N LEU A 161 -1.44 5.56 10.11
CA LEU A 161 -0.36 5.97 11.03
C LEU A 161 -0.07 4.87 12.03
N GLU A 162 1.20 4.69 12.37
CA GLU A 162 1.60 3.75 13.42
C GLU A 162 0.95 4.14 14.75
N GLY A 163 0.37 3.17 15.46
CA GLY A 163 -0.38 3.41 16.70
C GLY A 163 -1.84 3.89 16.51
N SER A 164 -2.35 3.97 15.28
CA SER A 164 -3.78 4.22 15.00
C SER A 164 -4.68 2.99 15.23
N THR A 165 -6.00 3.16 15.00
CA THR A 165 -7.12 2.29 15.41
C THR A 165 -6.99 0.79 15.05
N PRO A 166 -7.78 -0.07 15.71
CA PRO A 166 -7.85 -1.49 15.35
C PRO A 166 -8.14 -1.71 13.85
N ARG A 167 -7.58 -2.78 13.28
CA ARG A 167 -7.72 -3.15 11.85
C ARG A 167 -9.15 -3.42 11.36
N THR A 168 -10.13 -3.34 12.25
CA THR A 168 -11.55 -3.49 11.94
C THR A 168 -12.13 -2.24 11.27
N GLU A 169 -11.45 -1.10 11.35
CA GLU A 169 -11.88 0.15 10.74
C GLU A 169 -11.04 0.42 9.49
N VAL A 170 -11.50 -0.10 8.35
CA VAL A 170 -10.89 0.15 7.03
C VAL A 170 -11.80 1.08 6.25
N LEU A 171 -11.26 2.19 5.74
CA LEU A 171 -11.87 2.98 4.68
C LEU A 171 -11.44 2.40 3.34
N SER A 172 -12.33 1.65 2.72
CA SER A 172 -12.10 1.06 1.40
C SER A 172 -12.32 2.07 0.28
N TRP A 173 -11.84 1.76 -0.93
CA TRP A 173 -12.04 2.64 -2.09
C TRP A 173 -13.52 2.93 -2.38
N VAL A 174 -14.35 1.90 -2.39
CA VAL A 174 -15.80 2.04 -2.65
C VAL A 174 -16.46 2.94 -1.61
N GLU A 175 -16.09 2.80 -0.34
CA GLU A 175 -16.65 3.64 0.74
C GLU A 175 -16.19 5.10 0.62
N ASP A 176 -14.91 5.36 0.37
CA ASP A 176 -14.40 6.73 0.15
C ASP A 176 -15.11 7.40 -1.04
N ARG A 177 -15.28 6.68 -2.14
CA ARG A 177 -16.00 7.19 -3.32
C ARG A 177 -17.47 7.45 -3.02
N ALA A 178 -18.15 6.54 -2.33
CA ALA A 178 -19.54 6.70 -1.94
C ALA A 178 -19.76 7.91 -1.02
N GLN A 179 -18.88 8.12 -0.03
CA GLN A 179 -18.91 9.30 0.85
C GLN A 179 -18.75 10.62 0.09
N ARG A 180 -18.08 10.60 -1.06
CA ARG A 180 -17.86 11.75 -1.94
C ARG A 180 -18.90 11.89 -3.05
N GLY A 181 -19.89 10.99 -3.11
CA GLY A 181 -20.89 10.97 -4.19
C GLY A 181 -20.31 10.58 -5.57
N LEU A 182 -19.21 9.83 -5.59
CA LEU A 182 -18.49 9.41 -6.79
C LEU A 182 -18.72 7.93 -7.12
N SER A 183 -18.50 7.55 -8.38
CA SER A 183 -18.63 6.15 -8.81
C SER A 183 -17.48 5.28 -8.31
N GLU A 184 -17.71 3.97 -8.18
CA GLU A 184 -16.69 3.02 -7.69
C GLU A 184 -15.52 2.79 -8.66
N GLY A 185 -15.66 3.23 -9.91
CA GLY A 185 -14.60 3.21 -10.91
C GLY A 185 -13.91 4.57 -11.03
N TRP A 186 -12.75 4.56 -11.68
CA TRP A 186 -12.08 5.78 -12.09
C TRP A 186 -12.95 6.59 -13.06
N THR A 187 -12.99 7.91 -12.90
CA THR A 187 -13.69 8.84 -13.81
C THR A 187 -12.73 9.50 -14.80
N ASP A 188 -13.28 10.20 -15.79
CA ASP A 188 -12.45 11.04 -16.69
C ASP A 188 -11.81 12.21 -15.93
N GLU A 189 -12.44 12.71 -14.87
CA GLU A 189 -11.84 13.70 -13.97
C GLU A 189 -10.65 13.13 -13.22
N ASP A 190 -10.73 11.88 -12.74
CA ASP A 190 -9.58 11.20 -12.13
C ASP A 190 -8.41 11.14 -13.12
N ARG A 191 -8.69 10.87 -14.40
CA ARG A 191 -7.70 10.82 -15.47
C ARG A 191 -7.12 12.19 -15.78
N ALA A 192 -7.94 13.23 -15.85
CA ALA A 192 -7.51 14.60 -16.08
C ALA A 192 -6.65 15.14 -14.93
N GLY A 193 -7.02 14.81 -13.68
CA GLY A 193 -6.27 15.20 -12.48
C GLY A 193 -4.87 14.62 -12.41
N LEU A 194 -4.62 13.48 -13.07
CA LEU A 194 -3.28 12.89 -13.19
C LEU A 194 -2.34 13.67 -14.12
N THR A 195 -2.88 14.45 -15.05
CA THR A 195 -2.11 15.20 -16.07
C THR A 195 -2.07 16.71 -15.83
N ALA A 196 -3.04 17.26 -15.10
CA ALA A 196 -3.27 18.71 -15.02
C ALA A 196 -2.24 19.49 -14.18
N ALA A 197 -1.46 18.84 -13.31
CA ALA A 197 -0.50 19.53 -12.44
C ALA A 197 0.97 19.43 -12.91
N GLY A 198 1.19 19.17 -14.20
CA GLY A 198 2.54 19.05 -14.77
C GLY A 198 2.67 19.32 -16.27
N ALA A 199 1.72 20.01 -16.90
CA ALA A 199 1.92 20.46 -18.28
C ALA A 199 2.83 21.71 -18.30
N PRO A 200 4.08 21.64 -18.81
CA PRO A 200 4.66 22.84 -19.39
C PRO A 200 3.76 23.24 -20.57
N VAL A 201 3.32 24.48 -20.56
CA VAL A 201 2.84 25.16 -21.76
C VAL A 201 4.02 25.27 -22.74
N GLY A 202 3.86 24.75 -23.96
CA GLY A 202 4.74 25.00 -25.11
C GLY A 202 5.60 23.78 -25.50
N VAL A 203 5.63 23.34 -26.76
CA VAL A 203 5.65 24.13 -28.01
C VAL A 203 4.62 23.64 -29.01
#